data_AF-C4RFP1-F1
#
_entry.id   AF-C4RFP1-F1
#
_cell.length_a   1.000
_cell.length_b   1.000
_cell.length_c   1.000
_cell.angle_alpha   90.00
_cell.angle_beta   90.00
_cell.angle_gamma   90.00
#
_symmetry.space_group_name_H-M   'P 1'
#
loop_
_entity.id
_entity.type
_entity.pdbx_description
1 polymer ?
#
loop_
_entity_poly.entity_id
_entity_poly.type
_entity_poly.pdbx_seq_one_letter_code
_entity_poly.pdbx_strand_id
1 'polypeptide(L)' 'MRERPHDGPLPAAYPMPDGRPPQPDGDRVPGPPRPDRVPISRRQYAYGLTIALVVLVLLLVGILR' A
#
# COMPACT_ATOMS: atom_id res chain seq x y z
N MET A 1 -29.60 29.17 -9.89
CA MET A 1 -29.44 27.71 -9.72
C MET A 1 -30.77 27.13 -9.31
N ARG A 2 -31.20 26.03 -9.94
CA ARG A 2 -32.48 25.36 -9.65
C ARG A 2 -32.13 23.94 -9.21
N GLU A 3 -31.82 23.77 -7.93
CA GLU A 3 -31.47 22.47 -7.36
C GLU A 3 -32.74 21.61 -7.37
N ARG A 4 -32.72 20.48 -8.09
CA ARG A 4 -33.77 19.48 -7.97
C ARG A 4 -33.59 18.76 -6.64
N PRO A 5 -34.65 18.60 -5.84
CA PRO A 5 -34.62 17.73 -4.67
C PRO A 5 -34.18 16.31 -5.09
N HIS A 6 -33.31 15.68 -4.31
CA HIS A 6 -32.93 14.28 -4.55
C HIS A 6 -34.13 13.37 -4.28
N ASP A 7 -34.48 12.50 -5.23
CA ASP A 7 -35.65 11.60 -5.16
C ASP A 7 -35.44 10.36 -4.26
N GLY A 8 -34.41 10.34 -3.42
CA GLY A 8 -34.07 9.16 -2.62
C GLY A 8 -33.26 9.46 -1.37
N PRO A 9 -33.11 8.46 -0.48
CA PRO A 9 -32.29 8.60 0.73
C PRO A 9 -30.86 8.99 0.34
N LEU A 10 -30.33 10.00 1.02
CA LEU A 10 -28.96 10.47 0.81
C LEU A 10 -27.98 9.31 1.08
N PRO A 11 -26.96 9.12 0.23
CA PRO A 11 -25.91 8.15 0.51
C PRO A 11 -25.18 8.54 1.80
N ALA A 12 -24.68 7.54 2.53
CA ALA A 12 -23.95 7.77 3.76
C ALA A 12 -22.72 8.65 3.50
N ALA A 13 -22.55 9.69 4.32
CA ALA A 13 -21.45 10.65 4.22
C ALA A 13 -20.08 10.07 4.62
N TYR A 14 -20.05 8.83 5.11
CA TYR A 14 -18.84 8.14 5.57
C TYR A 14 -18.76 6.74 4.94
N PRO A 15 -17.54 6.21 4.75
CA PRO A 15 -17.37 4.87 4.20
C PRO A 15 -18.01 3.83 5.12
N MET A 16 -18.99 3.10 4.61
CA MET A 16 -19.54 1.93 5.30
C MET A 16 -18.71 0.69 4.90
N PRO A 17 -18.44 -0.24 5.83
CA PRO A 17 -17.64 -1.44 5.54
C PRO A 17 -18.17 -2.27 4.36
N ASP A 18 -19.49 -2.41 4.26
CA ASP A 18 -20.18 -3.11 3.17
C ASP A 18 -20.80 -2.14 2.14
N GLY A 19 -20.45 -0.86 2.25
CA GLY A 19 -20.96 0.20 1.38
C GLY A 19 -20.32 0.16 0.00
N ARG A 20 -21.07 0.60 -1.01
CA ARG A 20 -20.50 0.87 -2.33
C ARG A 20 -19.37 1.91 -2.17
N PRO A 21 -18.19 1.69 -2.78
CA PRO A 21 -17.14 2.70 -2.78
C PRO A 21 -17.68 4.03 -3.30
N PRO A 22 -17.25 5.18 -2.75
CA PRO A 22 -17.65 6.47 -3.28
C PRO A 22 -17.24 6.53 -4.75
N GLN A 23 -18.21 6.84 -5.61
CA GLN A 23 -17.96 7.07 -7.02
C GLN A 23 -17.00 8.25 -7.10
N PRO A 24 -15.80 8.11 -7.68
CA PRO A 24 -14.91 9.25 -7.84
C PRO A 24 -15.61 10.28 -8.73
N ASP A 25 -15.55 11.56 -8.34
CA ASP A 25 -16.26 12.70 -8.97
C ASP A 25 -15.87 12.96 -10.44
N GLY A 26 -15.11 12.07 -11.07
CA GLY A 26 -14.61 12.21 -12.44
C GLY A 26 -13.50 13.25 -12.59
N ASP A 27 -13.34 14.13 -11.59
CA ASP A 27 -12.27 15.12 -11.52
C ASP A 27 -10.96 14.44 -11.12
N ARG A 28 -10.29 13.85 -12.12
CA ARG A 28 -8.93 13.35 -11.94
C ARG A 28 -8.01 14.55 -11.81
N VAL A 29 -7.85 15.05 -10.59
CA VAL A 29 -6.71 15.91 -10.25
C VAL A 29 -5.44 15.15 -10.64
N PRO A 30 -4.55 15.72 -11.46
CA PRO A 30 -3.27 15.08 -11.77
C PRO A 30 -2.51 14.84 -10.47
N GLY A 31 -2.52 13.60 -9.99
CA GLY A 31 -1.65 13.17 -8.90
C GLY A 31 -0.20 13.21 -9.39
N PRO A 32 0.77 13.50 -8.50
CA PRO A 32 2.17 13.35 -8.87
C PRO A 32 2.42 11.92 -9.35
N PRO A 33 3.29 11.72 -10.37
CA PRO A 33 3.62 10.40 -10.84
C PRO A 33 4.12 9.55 -9.67
N ARG A 34 3.56 8.34 -9.54
CA ARG A 34 4.00 7.40 -8.51
C ARG A 34 5.48 7.12 -8.76
N PRO A 35 6.35 7.17 -7.73
CA PRO A 35 7.76 6.87 -7.93
C PRO A 35 7.91 5.44 -8.47
N ASP A 36 8.67 5.30 -9.54
CA ASP A 36 8.99 4.00 -10.11
C ASP A 36 9.76 3.16 -9.09
N ARG A 37 9.36 1.90 -8.93
CA ARG A 37 10.08 0.97 -8.08
C ARG A 37 11.40 0.63 -8.75
N VAL A 38 12.50 1.06 -8.13
CA VAL A 38 13.85 0.72 -8.60
C VAL A 38 14.08 -0.79 -8.42
N PRO A 39 14.51 -1.51 -9.47
CA PRO A 39 14.82 -2.93 -9.36
C PRO A 39 16.03 -3.15 -8.45
N ILE A 40 15.93 -4.15 -7.56
CA ILE A 40 17.03 -4.53 -6.66
C ILE A 40 18.18 -5.10 -7.49
N SER A 41 19.39 -4.59 -7.27
CA SER A 41 20.58 -5.10 -7.97
C SER A 41 21.00 -6.48 -7.44
N ARG A 42 21.60 -7.33 -8.28
CA ARG A 42 22.15 -8.64 -7.85
C ARG A 42 23.13 -8.52 -6.67
N ARG A 43 23.85 -7.39 -6.57
CA ARG A 43 24.78 -7.12 -5.46
C ARG A 43 24.03 -6.93 -4.13
N GLN A 44 22.89 -6.23 -4.14
CA GLN A 44 22.07 -6.06 -2.93
C GLN A 44 21.52 -7.41 -2.42
N TYR A 45 21.16 -8.32 -3.33
CA TYR A 45 20.79 -9.68 -2.93
C TYR A 45 21.95 -10.44 -2.30
N ALA A 46 23.16 -10.33 -2.86
CA ALA A 46 24.33 -10.98 -2.28
C ALA A 46 24.63 -10.47 -0.85
N TYR A 47 24.59 -9.15 -0.64
CA TYR A 47 24.78 -8.58 0.69
C TYR A 47 23.69 -9.01 1.67
N GLY A 48 22.42 -8.97 1.26
CA GLY A 48 21.31 -9.46 2.09
C GLY A 48 21.47 -10.93 2.47
N LEU A 49 21.86 -11.78 1.52
CA LEU A 49 22.11 -13.20 1.76
C LEU A 49 23.28 -13.41 2.74
N THR A 50 24.38 -12.67 2.57
CA THR A 50 25.53 -12.78 3.50
C THR A 50 25.15 -12.43 4.94
N ILE A 51 24.39 -11.35 5.14
CA ILE A 51 23.94 -10.93 6.47
C ILE A 51 23.00 -11.98 7.07
N ALA A 52 22.04 -12.48 6.27
CA ALA A 52 21.11 -13.51 6.71
C ALA A 52 21.84 -14.78 7.18
N LEU A 53 22.86 -15.22 6.44
CA LEU A 53 23.68 -16.37 6.82
C LEU A 53 24.47 -16.13 8.11
N VAL A 54 25.09 -14.96 8.28
CA VAL A 54 25.82 -14.62 9.51
C VAL A 54 24.89 -14.65 10.72
N VAL A 55 23.71 -14.01 10.63
CA VAL A 55 22.73 -13.99 11.71
C VAL A 55 22.24 -15.40 12.03
N LEU A 56 21.95 -16.21 11.00
CA LEU A 56 21.53 -17.61 11.18
C LEU A 56 22.60 -18.43 11.92
N VAL A 57 23.87 -18.29 11.56
CA VAL A 57 24.98 -18.98 12.23
C VAL A 57 25.09 -18.54 13.69
N LEU A 58 25.04 -17.23 13.96
CA LEU A 58 25.08 -16.70 15.33
C LEU A 58 23.91 -17.21 16.17
N LEU A 59 22.71 -17.26 15.60
CA LEU A 59 21.52 -17.81 16.26
C LEU A 59 21.73 -19.27 16.62
N LEU A 60 22.19 -20.11 15.67
CA LEU A 60 22.43 -21.52 15.90
C LEU A 60 23.50 -21.74 16.98
N VAL A 61 24.59 -20.97 16.95
CA VAL A 61 25.64 -21.02 17.98
C VAL A 61 25.08 -20.65 19.36
N GLY A 62 24.24 -19.61 19.43
CA GLY A 62 23.60 -19.21 20.68
C GLY A 62 22.55 -20.19 21.20
N ILE A 63 21.96 -21.03 20.35
CA ILE A 63 21.03 -22.10 20.75
C ILE A 63 21.78 -23.36 21.20
N LEU A 64 22.92 -23.65 20.57
CA LEU A 64 23.69 -24.88 20.80
C LEU A 64 24.72 -24.78 21.92
N ARG A 65 25.00 -23.56 22.42
CA ARG A 65 25.85 -23.30 23.59
C ARG A 65 25.01 -22.96 24.81
#